data_AF-A0A455T5U8-F1
#
_entry.id   AF-A0A455T5U8-F1
#
_cell.length_a   1.000
_cell.length_b   1.000
_cell.length_c   1.000
_cell.angle_alpha   90.00
_cell.angle_beta   90.00
_cell.angle_gamma   90.00
#
_symmetry.space_group_name_H-M   'P 1'
#
loop_
_entity.id
_entity.type
_entity.pdbx_description
1 polymer ?
#
loop_
_entity_poly.entity_id
_entity_poly.type
_entity_poly.pdbx_seq_one_letter_code
_entity_poly.pdbx_strand_id
1 'polypeptide(L)'
;MQTDPQQGQQSGPPPFPPSWPVPVPGSQPWPPAQPIVPPTWFPPPATPVSPPPPPGFLPPGSPQFPPYGYGGPGPVAPVAPAVPRASRRHTWLVALAISFFVVASLVSCGVLLFLSFQQARQYLSLSTSSGSLSITHHVLVEDYYTALQDQNYQLAYSLLASNATVKGQHLDLNGYVQLARAQDERFGKIGSFSIQEVDPNHFTVTVWRDQAIYDVHVTFAAESLSLFDGISSVDGI
;
A
#
# COMPACT_ATOMS: atom_id res chain seq x y z
N MET A 1 -58.36 0.29 78.81
CA MET A 1 -56.99 -0.24 78.98
C MET A 1 -56.72 -1.11 77.78
N GLN A 2 -56.08 -0.53 76.76
CA GLN A 2 -55.90 -1.13 75.44
C GLN A 2 -54.40 -1.36 75.28
N THR A 3 -54.02 -2.62 75.19
CA THR A 3 -52.65 -3.08 74.95
C THR A 3 -52.44 -3.36 73.46
N ASP A 4 -51.31 -2.89 72.96
CA ASP A 4 -50.63 -3.24 71.71
C ASP A 4 -49.24 -3.80 72.11
N PRO A 5 -48.39 -4.46 71.27
CA PRO A 5 -48.55 -5.24 70.02
C PRO A 5 -47.89 -6.64 70.13
N GLN A 6 -48.06 -7.51 69.12
CA GLN A 6 -46.98 -8.39 68.59
C GLN A 6 -47.35 -8.84 67.17
N GLN A 7 -46.74 -8.28 66.13
CA GLN A 7 -45.49 -8.75 65.50
C GLN A 7 -45.57 -10.18 64.93
N GLY A 8 -46.09 -10.29 63.70
CA GLY A 8 -45.80 -11.39 62.79
C GLY A 8 -44.95 -10.85 61.64
N GLN A 9 -43.68 -11.26 61.61
CA GLN A 9 -42.67 -10.89 60.60
C GLN A 9 -43.07 -11.34 59.18
N GLN A 10 -43.22 -10.37 58.27
CA GLN A 10 -43.15 -10.62 56.83
C GLN A 10 -41.70 -10.43 56.38
N SER A 11 -41.04 -11.52 56.00
CA SER A 11 -39.76 -11.51 55.28
C SER A 11 -40.05 -11.34 53.78
N GLY A 12 -40.21 -10.09 53.35
CA GLY A 12 -40.20 -9.74 51.93
C GLY A 12 -38.77 -9.47 51.45
N PRO A 13 -38.39 -9.85 50.21
CA PRO A 13 -37.13 -9.41 49.62
C PRO A 13 -37.08 -7.88 49.52
N PRO A 14 -35.88 -7.25 49.59
CA PRO A 14 -35.76 -5.81 49.56
C PRO A 14 -36.39 -5.24 48.28
N PRO A 15 -37.06 -4.07 48.36
CA PRO A 15 -37.51 -3.36 47.17
C PRO A 15 -36.28 -3.06 46.32
N PHE A 16 -36.32 -3.52 45.07
CA PHE A 16 -35.35 -3.16 44.05
C PHE A 16 -35.20 -1.62 44.04
N PRO A 17 -33.97 -1.09 43.93
CA PRO A 17 -33.77 0.34 43.74
C PRO A 17 -34.51 0.80 42.47
N PRO A 18 -34.93 2.08 42.40
CA PRO A 18 -35.66 2.61 41.26
C PRO A 18 -34.93 2.25 39.98
N SER A 19 -35.65 1.60 39.07
CA SER A 19 -35.23 1.34 37.70
C SER A 19 -34.61 2.60 37.13
N TRP A 20 -33.30 2.57 36.92
CA TRP A 20 -32.62 3.57 36.12
C TRP A 20 -33.36 3.66 34.77
N PRO A 21 -33.63 4.88 34.26
CA PRO A 21 -34.27 5.02 32.98
C PRO A 21 -33.41 4.27 31.94
N VAL A 22 -34.01 3.25 31.33
CA VAL A 22 -33.47 2.65 30.11
C VAL A 22 -33.29 3.80 29.13
N PRO A 23 -32.08 4.07 28.62
CA PRO A 23 -31.89 5.05 27.57
C PRO A 23 -32.74 4.59 26.40
N VAL A 24 -33.84 5.29 26.16
CA VAL A 24 -34.53 5.25 24.87
C VAL A 24 -33.46 5.56 23.83
N PRO A 25 -33.34 4.79 22.73
CA PRO A 25 -32.55 5.18 21.56
C PRO A 25 -33.22 6.39 20.87
N GLY A 26 -33.34 7.48 21.61
CA GLY A 26 -33.60 8.80 21.08
C GLY A 26 -32.27 9.31 20.62
N SER A 27 -32.10 9.37 19.30
CA SER A 27 -31.15 10.20 18.58
C SER A 27 -30.63 11.35 19.44
N GLN A 28 -29.52 11.09 20.13
CA GLN A 28 -28.79 12.11 20.84
C GLN A 28 -28.27 13.02 19.72
N PRO A 29 -28.73 14.29 19.66
CA PRO A 29 -28.20 15.20 18.67
C PRO A 29 -26.73 15.36 19.06
N TRP A 30 -25.86 14.77 18.25
CA TRP A 30 -24.46 15.12 18.24
C TRP A 30 -24.38 16.65 18.36
N PRO A 31 -23.50 17.21 19.21
CA PRO A 31 -23.22 18.64 19.11
C PRO A 31 -22.99 18.92 17.63
N PRO A 32 -23.67 19.92 17.02
CA PRO A 32 -23.54 20.17 15.60
C PRO A 32 -22.06 20.21 15.32
N ALA A 33 -21.59 19.31 14.44
CA ALA A 33 -20.22 19.29 13.99
C ALA A 33 -19.88 20.74 13.72
N GLN A 34 -18.98 21.30 14.53
CA GLN A 34 -18.56 22.67 14.30
C GLN A 34 -18.18 22.71 12.84
N PRO A 35 -18.66 23.68 12.04
CA PRO A 35 -18.28 23.75 10.65
C PRO A 35 -16.76 23.75 10.64
N ILE A 36 -16.18 22.61 10.27
CA ILE A 36 -14.77 22.52 9.90
C ILE A 36 -14.77 23.34 8.64
N VAL A 37 -14.56 24.64 8.81
CA VAL A 37 -14.27 25.53 7.71
C VAL A 37 -12.97 24.97 7.19
N PRO A 38 -12.95 24.29 6.03
CA PRO A 38 -11.67 23.89 5.45
C PRO A 38 -10.86 25.18 5.37
N PRO A 39 -9.60 25.20 5.83
CA PRO A 39 -8.81 26.42 5.77
C PRO A 39 -8.90 26.96 4.34
N THR A 40 -9.53 28.12 4.17
CA THR A 40 -9.85 28.78 2.90
C THR A 40 -8.60 29.29 2.17
N TRP A 41 -7.43 28.79 2.55
CA TRP A 41 -6.11 29.18 2.09
C TRP A 41 -5.61 28.30 0.95
N PHE A 42 -6.48 27.86 0.04
CA PHE A 42 -6.04 27.33 -1.24
C PHE A 42 -5.88 28.51 -2.21
N PRO A 43 -4.68 29.09 -2.40
CA PRO A 43 -4.41 29.76 -3.66
C PRO A 43 -4.51 28.69 -4.77
N PRO A 44 -5.11 28.99 -5.92
CA PRO A 44 -5.07 28.09 -7.07
C PRO A 44 -3.61 27.76 -7.37
N PRO A 45 -3.28 26.51 -7.76
CA PRO A 45 -1.93 26.13 -8.13
C PRO A 45 -1.42 27.13 -9.18
N ALA A 46 -0.26 27.72 -8.90
CA ALA A 46 0.41 28.57 -9.88
C ALA A 46 0.56 27.75 -11.15
N THR A 47 -0.04 28.21 -12.24
CA THR A 47 0.10 27.57 -13.55
C THR A 47 1.60 27.47 -13.85
N PRO A 48 2.12 26.28 -14.17
CA PRO A 48 3.53 26.15 -14.50
C PRO A 48 3.81 26.97 -15.75
N VAL A 49 4.49 28.09 -15.57
CA VAL A 49 5.08 28.86 -16.66
C VAL A 49 6.21 28.00 -17.20
N SER A 50 5.93 27.24 -18.26
CA SER A 50 6.94 26.46 -18.97
C SER A 50 8.09 27.39 -19.36
N PRO A 51 9.34 27.10 -18.96
CA PRO A 51 10.49 27.86 -19.44
C PRO A 51 10.60 27.71 -20.97
N PRO A 52 11.01 28.77 -21.68
CA PRO A 52 11.23 28.69 -23.13
C PRO A 52 12.32 27.64 -23.44
N PRO A 53 12.17 26.86 -24.52
CA PRO A 53 13.15 25.85 -24.88
C PRO A 53 14.49 26.52 -25.24
N PRO A 54 15.63 25.95 -24.82
CA PRO A 54 16.95 26.43 -25.23
C PRO A 54 17.16 26.27 -26.75
N PRO A 55 17.85 27.21 -27.41
CA PRO A 55 18.19 27.10 -28.84
C PRO A 55 19.01 25.84 -29.12
N GLY A 56 18.63 25.12 -30.17
CA GLY A 56 19.13 23.80 -30.53
C GLY A 56 20.65 23.67 -30.61
N PHE A 57 21.17 22.68 -29.91
CA PHE A 57 22.49 22.10 -30.17
C PHE A 57 22.32 20.85 -31.04
N LEU A 58 22.81 20.94 -32.27
CA LEU A 58 23.03 19.80 -33.15
C LEU A 58 24.21 18.96 -32.58
N PRO A 59 24.09 17.63 -32.48
CA PRO A 59 25.22 16.78 -32.13
C PRO A 59 26.16 16.59 -33.35
N PRO A 60 27.46 16.84 -33.23
CA PRO A 60 28.44 16.48 -34.26
C PRO A 60 29.00 15.07 -34.00
N GLY A 61 29.16 14.31 -35.08
CA GLY A 61 30.18 13.26 -35.18
C GLY A 61 29.70 11.84 -34.91
N SER A 62 29.28 11.16 -35.97
CA SER A 62 29.29 9.69 -36.05
C SER A 62 30.74 9.15 -36.00
N PRO A 63 31.02 8.05 -35.29
CA PRO A 63 32.33 7.42 -35.29
C PRO A 63 32.63 6.76 -36.65
N GLN A 64 33.82 7.04 -37.17
CA GLN A 64 34.35 6.47 -38.41
C GLN A 64 34.74 5.00 -38.25
N PHE A 65 34.35 4.19 -39.22
CA PHE A 65 34.83 2.82 -39.42
C PHE A 65 36.29 2.82 -39.91
N PRO A 66 37.18 1.95 -39.38
CA PRO A 66 38.50 1.73 -39.98
C PRO A 66 38.42 0.85 -41.25
N PRO A 67 39.38 1.03 -42.18
CA PRO A 67 39.33 0.49 -43.53
C PRO A 67 39.78 -0.97 -43.63
N TYR A 68 39.21 -1.65 -44.62
CA TYR A 68 39.63 -2.95 -45.12
C TYR A 68 41.12 -2.94 -45.51
N GLY A 69 41.93 -3.70 -44.77
CA GLY A 69 43.32 -4.01 -45.12
C GLY A 69 43.39 -5.23 -46.03
N TYR A 70 43.67 -4.98 -47.31
CA TYR A 70 44.00 -5.95 -48.34
C TYR A 70 45.53 -6.13 -48.37
N GLY A 71 46.03 -7.37 -48.32
CA GLY A 71 47.39 -7.68 -48.81
C GLY A 71 48.26 -8.59 -47.93
N GLY A 72 48.61 -9.77 -48.46
CA GLY A 72 49.76 -10.55 -48.02
C GLY A 72 49.66 -12.06 -48.31
N PRO A 73 50.41 -12.60 -49.29
CA PRO A 73 50.52 -14.05 -49.49
C PRO A 73 51.52 -14.63 -48.45
N GLY A 74 50.99 -15.35 -47.47
CA GLY A 74 51.75 -16.06 -46.45
C GLY A 74 52.03 -17.53 -46.83
N PRO A 75 53.09 -18.13 -46.27
CA PRO A 75 53.68 -19.39 -46.72
C PRO A 75 52.79 -20.62 -46.46
N VAL A 76 52.91 -21.58 -47.36
CA VAL A 76 52.19 -22.86 -47.39
C VAL A 76 52.50 -23.66 -46.11
N ALA A 77 51.48 -23.83 -45.26
CA ALA A 77 51.58 -24.65 -44.05
C ALA A 77 51.52 -26.16 -44.39
N PRO A 78 52.16 -27.04 -43.59
CA PRO A 78 52.17 -28.47 -43.83
C PRO A 78 50.77 -29.07 -43.71
N VAL A 79 50.46 -30.01 -44.58
CA VAL A 79 49.23 -30.80 -44.58
C VAL A 79 49.08 -31.51 -43.22
N ALA A 80 48.10 -31.06 -42.43
CA ALA A 80 47.69 -31.73 -41.21
C ALA A 80 46.83 -32.97 -41.54
N PRO A 81 46.92 -34.05 -40.75
CA PRO A 81 46.13 -35.25 -40.96
C PRO A 81 44.61 -34.95 -40.85
N ALA A 82 43.83 -35.57 -41.73
CA ALA A 82 42.39 -35.39 -41.82
C ALA A 82 41.72 -35.71 -40.47
N VAL A 83 41.24 -34.67 -39.79
CA VAL A 83 40.45 -34.80 -38.57
C VAL A 83 39.12 -35.50 -38.93
N PRO A 84 38.76 -36.61 -38.26
CA PRO A 84 37.51 -37.31 -38.54
C PRO A 84 36.33 -36.36 -38.35
N ARG A 85 35.51 -36.22 -39.39
CA ARG A 85 34.30 -35.39 -39.36
C ARG A 85 33.29 -36.01 -38.39
N ALA A 86 33.28 -35.49 -37.15
CA ALA A 86 32.28 -35.85 -36.17
C ALA A 86 30.88 -35.52 -36.72
N SER A 87 29.99 -36.51 -36.61
CA SER A 87 28.63 -36.52 -37.11
C SER A 87 27.84 -35.27 -36.69
N ARG A 88 27.48 -34.43 -37.66
CA ARG A 88 26.63 -33.22 -37.48
C ARG A 88 25.29 -33.49 -36.78
N ARG A 89 24.85 -34.75 -36.67
CA ARG A 89 23.59 -35.11 -36.00
C ARG A 89 23.68 -35.01 -34.48
N HIS A 90 24.87 -35.20 -33.90
CA HIS A 90 25.03 -35.17 -32.44
C HIS A 90 24.99 -33.74 -31.88
N THR A 91 25.51 -32.76 -32.62
CA THR A 91 25.52 -31.35 -32.20
C THR A 91 24.12 -30.76 -32.10
N TRP A 92 23.18 -31.18 -32.95
CA TRP A 92 21.80 -30.68 -32.90
C TRP A 92 21.01 -31.22 -31.70
N LEU A 93 21.23 -32.50 -31.34
CA LEU A 93 20.60 -33.09 -30.16
C LEU A 93 21.07 -32.45 -28.84
N VAL A 94 22.36 -32.12 -28.75
CA VAL A 94 22.91 -31.44 -27.55
C VAL A 94 22.32 -30.03 -27.40
N ALA A 95 22.15 -29.29 -28.50
CA ALA A 95 21.56 -27.95 -28.46
C ALA A 95 20.10 -27.96 -27.97
N LEU A 96 19.30 -28.95 -28.39
CA LEU A 96 17.93 -29.12 -27.91
C LEU A 96 17.86 -29.52 -26.43
N ALA A 97 18.77 -30.36 -25.96
CA ALA A 97 18.83 -30.75 -24.56
C ALA A 97 19.14 -29.55 -23.65
N ILE A 98 20.07 -28.67 -24.06
CA ILE A 98 20.42 -27.47 -23.28
C ILE A 98 19.26 -26.47 -23.25
N SER A 99 18.60 -26.20 -24.38
CA SER A 99 17.48 -25.26 -24.40
C SER A 99 16.31 -25.75 -23.54
N PHE A 100 16.00 -27.05 -23.60
CA PHE A 100 14.98 -27.66 -22.75
C PHE A 100 15.33 -27.52 -21.27
N PHE A 101 16.58 -27.74 -20.88
CA PHE A 101 17.02 -27.64 -19.48
C PHE A 101 16.92 -26.21 -18.93
N VAL A 102 17.30 -25.21 -19.73
CA VAL A 102 17.22 -23.80 -19.33
C VAL A 102 15.75 -23.38 -19.15
N VAL A 103 14.87 -23.74 -20.08
CA VAL A 103 13.43 -23.42 -19.99
C VAL A 103 12.79 -24.14 -18.80
N ALA A 104 13.09 -25.41 -18.60
CA ALA A 104 12.58 -26.18 -17.45
C ALA A 104 13.06 -25.59 -16.11
N SER A 105 14.31 -25.11 -16.03
CA SER A 105 14.84 -24.45 -14.84
C SER A 105 14.14 -23.13 -14.53
N LEU A 106 13.88 -22.29 -15.54
CA LEU A 106 13.15 -21.03 -15.37
C LEU A 106 11.70 -21.26 -14.92
N VAL A 107 11.02 -22.24 -15.51
CA VAL A 107 9.64 -22.60 -15.11
C VAL A 107 9.62 -23.15 -13.69
N SER A 108 10.55 -24.05 -13.34
CA SER A 108 10.65 -24.59 -11.98
C SER A 108 10.94 -23.52 -10.94
N CYS A 109 11.84 -22.57 -11.24
CA CYS A 109 12.15 -21.44 -10.36
C CYS A 109 10.92 -20.53 -10.17
N GLY A 110 10.22 -20.20 -11.25
CA GLY A 110 9.00 -19.38 -11.21
C GLY A 110 7.86 -20.03 -10.40
N VAL A 111 7.64 -21.34 -10.55
CA VAL A 111 6.61 -22.06 -9.81
C VAL A 111 6.92 -22.11 -8.31
N LEU A 112 8.18 -22.29 -7.92
CA LEU A 112 8.58 -22.28 -6.50
C LEU A 112 8.36 -20.91 -5.86
N LEU A 113 8.72 -19.83 -6.55
CA LEU A 113 8.47 -18.47 -6.07
C LEU A 113 6.97 -18.18 -5.95
N PHE A 114 6.18 -18.58 -6.96
CA PHE A 114 4.72 -18.41 -6.93
C PHE A 114 4.06 -19.17 -5.78
N LEU A 115 4.46 -20.43 -5.54
CA LEU A 115 3.93 -21.24 -4.44
C LEU A 115 4.30 -20.65 -3.07
N SER A 116 5.53 -20.14 -2.89
CA SER A 116 5.93 -19.48 -1.65
C SER A 116 5.11 -18.21 -1.36
N PHE A 117 4.80 -17.43 -2.41
CA PHE A 117 3.95 -16.25 -2.30
C PHE A 117 2.50 -16.61 -1.95
N GLN A 118 1.95 -17.69 -2.54
CA GLN A 118 0.62 -18.18 -2.20
C GLN A 118 0.55 -18.71 -0.77
N GLN A 119 1.60 -19.41 -0.31
CA GLN A 119 1.65 -19.95 1.05
C GLN A 119 1.71 -18.83 2.10
N ALA A 120 2.48 -17.76 1.85
CA ALA A 120 2.47 -16.56 2.68
C ALA A 120 1.07 -15.96 2.81
N ARG A 121 0.29 -15.90 1.71
CA ARG A 121 -1.09 -15.39 1.74
C ARG A 121 -2.05 -16.27 2.54
N GLN A 122 -1.87 -17.59 2.51
CA GLN A 122 -2.72 -18.51 3.27
C GLN A 122 -2.50 -18.42 4.79
N TYR A 123 -1.29 -18.13 5.25
CA TYR A 123 -1.03 -17.90 6.68
C TYR A 123 -1.70 -16.63 7.20
N LEU A 124 -1.85 -15.59 6.38
CA LEU A 124 -2.63 -14.40 6.74
C LEU A 124 -4.14 -14.68 6.86
N SER A 125 -4.65 -15.74 6.24
CA SER A 125 -6.09 -16.01 6.16
C SER A 125 -6.65 -16.80 7.36
N LEU A 126 -5.81 -17.36 8.23
CA LEU A 126 -6.24 -18.39 9.21
C LEU A 126 -6.52 -17.86 10.63
N SER A 127 -6.56 -16.55 10.83
CA SER A 127 -6.90 -15.97 12.13
C SER A 127 -7.94 -14.89 11.91
N THR A 128 -9.22 -15.23 12.07
CA THR A 128 -10.31 -14.24 12.15
C THR A 128 -11.03 -14.42 13.49
N SER A 129 -10.26 -14.36 14.59
CA SER A 129 -10.80 -13.87 15.85
C SER A 129 -10.81 -12.34 15.77
N SER A 130 -11.74 -11.65 16.42
CA SER A 130 -11.86 -10.18 16.35
C SER A 130 -10.58 -9.41 16.73
N GLY A 131 -9.65 -10.03 17.47
CA GLY A 131 -8.32 -9.46 17.73
C GLY A 131 -7.37 -9.48 16.53
N SER A 132 -7.59 -10.35 15.54
CA SER A 132 -6.77 -10.42 14.32
C SER A 132 -7.10 -9.33 13.29
N LEU A 133 -8.36 -8.86 13.28
CA LEU A 133 -8.77 -7.77 12.38
C LEU A 133 -8.01 -6.48 12.71
N SER A 134 -7.97 -6.12 13.99
CA SER A 134 -7.22 -4.97 14.50
C SER A 134 -5.73 -5.05 14.14
N ILE A 135 -5.09 -6.22 14.32
CA ILE A 135 -3.68 -6.43 13.93
C ILE A 135 -3.50 -6.22 12.42
N THR A 136 -4.40 -6.76 11.60
CA THR A 136 -4.32 -6.65 10.14
C THR A 136 -4.47 -5.20 9.69
N HIS A 137 -5.44 -4.47 10.23
CA HIS A 137 -5.64 -3.05 9.93
C HIS A 137 -4.45 -2.22 10.40
N HIS A 138 -3.91 -2.48 11.60
CA HIS A 138 -2.73 -1.80 12.10
C HIS A 138 -1.54 -1.95 11.14
N VAL A 139 -1.23 -3.18 10.71
CA VAL A 139 -0.16 -3.46 9.74
C VAL A 139 -0.41 -2.73 8.42
N LEU A 140 -1.65 -2.67 7.95
CA LEU A 140 -1.99 -2.00 6.70
C LEU A 140 -1.83 -0.47 6.80
N VAL A 141 -2.21 0.15 7.93
CA VAL A 141 -1.94 1.56 8.21
C VAL A 141 -0.44 1.82 8.27
N GLU A 142 0.33 0.95 8.94
CA GLU A 142 1.78 1.04 9.04
C GLU A 142 2.46 0.95 7.67
N ASP A 143 2.09 -0.02 6.84
CA ASP A 143 2.59 -0.18 5.47
C ASP A 143 2.23 1.05 4.60
N TYR A 144 1.04 1.61 4.78
CA TYR A 144 0.59 2.80 4.06
C TYR A 144 1.44 4.02 4.38
N TYR A 145 1.67 4.31 5.66
CA TYR A 145 2.48 5.46 6.07
C TYR A 145 3.97 5.24 5.82
N THR A 146 4.46 4.00 5.88
CA THR A 146 5.82 3.65 5.45
C THR A 146 6.01 3.93 3.96
N ALA A 147 5.06 3.52 3.11
CA ALA A 147 5.10 3.82 1.68
C ALA A 147 5.07 5.33 1.39
N LEU A 148 4.32 6.12 2.17
CA LEU A 148 4.34 7.57 2.08
C LEU A 148 5.68 8.17 2.50
N GLN A 149 6.28 7.69 3.59
CA GLN A 149 7.59 8.10 4.07
C GLN A 149 8.69 7.84 3.02
N ASP A 150 8.63 6.71 2.33
CA ASP A 150 9.53 6.35 1.21
C ASP A 150 9.18 7.07 -0.11
N GLN A 151 8.14 7.91 -0.12
CA GLN A 151 7.59 8.58 -1.31
C GLN A 151 7.16 7.60 -2.42
N ASN A 152 6.84 6.36 -2.06
CA ASN A 152 6.30 5.34 -2.96
C ASN A 152 4.78 5.45 -3.03
N TYR A 153 4.29 6.54 -3.63
CA TYR A 153 2.85 6.84 -3.69
C TYR A 153 2.02 5.80 -4.45
N GLN A 154 2.61 5.04 -5.37
CA GLN A 154 1.90 3.97 -6.07
C GLN A 154 1.59 2.80 -5.12
N LEU A 155 2.56 2.43 -4.27
CA LEU A 155 2.35 1.40 -3.25
C LEU A 155 1.34 1.88 -2.21
N ALA A 156 1.47 3.12 -1.72
CA ALA A 156 0.53 3.70 -0.77
C ALA A 156 -0.91 3.70 -1.34
N TYR A 157 -1.09 4.08 -2.61
CA TYR A 157 -2.40 4.01 -3.27
C TYR A 157 -2.95 2.57 -3.34
N SER A 158 -2.10 1.58 -3.60
CA SER A 158 -2.53 0.18 -3.69
C SER A 158 -3.03 -0.43 -2.38
N LEU A 159 -2.74 0.23 -1.24
CA LEU A 159 -3.21 -0.13 0.09
C LEU A 159 -4.55 0.56 0.44
N LEU A 160 -4.96 1.56 -0.32
CA LEU A 160 -6.28 2.16 -0.17
C LEU A 160 -7.36 1.21 -0.70
N ALA A 161 -8.57 1.32 -0.15
CA ALA A 161 -9.73 0.65 -0.71
C ALA A 161 -10.01 1.17 -2.13
N SER A 162 -10.54 0.31 -2.99
CA SER A 162 -10.87 0.70 -4.37
C SER A 162 -11.90 1.82 -4.45
N ASN A 163 -12.70 2.02 -3.41
CA ASN A 163 -13.69 3.09 -3.28
C ASN A 163 -13.22 4.24 -2.37
N ALA A 164 -11.91 4.34 -2.08
CA ALA A 164 -11.39 5.37 -1.20
C ALA A 164 -11.76 6.78 -1.70
N THR A 165 -12.17 7.63 -0.77
CA THR A 165 -12.55 9.01 -1.08
C THR A 165 -11.72 9.99 -0.27
N VAL A 166 -11.46 11.16 -0.85
CA VAL A 166 -10.88 12.31 -0.16
C VAL A 166 -11.89 13.44 -0.30
N LYS A 167 -12.37 13.97 0.85
CA LYS A 167 -13.44 15.00 0.89
C LYS A 167 -14.68 14.60 0.08
N GLY A 168 -15.03 13.31 0.10
CA GLY A 168 -16.19 12.75 -0.61
C GLY A 168 -16.03 12.59 -2.12
N GLN A 169 -14.86 12.88 -2.69
CA GLN A 169 -14.55 12.59 -4.09
C GLN A 169 -13.76 11.30 -4.22
N HIS A 170 -14.15 10.45 -5.16
CA HIS A 170 -13.41 9.25 -5.49
C HIS A 170 -12.02 9.60 -6.00
N LEU A 171 -11.03 8.88 -5.50
CA LEU A 171 -9.63 9.19 -5.72
C LEU A 171 -9.01 8.20 -6.71
N ASP A 172 -8.67 8.67 -7.90
CA ASP A 172 -7.89 7.89 -8.87
C ASP A 172 -6.39 7.95 -8.53
N LEU A 173 -5.61 7.01 -9.08
CA LEU A 173 -4.17 6.95 -8.82
C LEU A 173 -3.45 8.26 -9.15
N ASN A 174 -3.78 8.89 -10.27
CA ASN A 174 -3.10 10.11 -10.69
C ASN A 174 -3.46 11.29 -9.76
N GLY A 175 -4.73 11.43 -9.40
CA GLY A 175 -5.18 12.41 -8.41
C GLY A 175 -4.53 12.21 -7.04
N TYR A 176 -4.42 10.96 -6.57
CA TYR A 176 -3.72 10.63 -5.32
C TYR A 176 -2.26 11.04 -5.36
N VAL A 177 -1.51 10.66 -6.42
CA VAL A 177 -0.09 10.98 -6.55
C VAL A 177 0.14 12.49 -6.58
N GLN A 178 -0.72 13.24 -7.29
CA GLN A 178 -0.64 14.70 -7.31
C GLN A 178 -0.90 15.32 -5.94
N LEU A 179 -1.93 14.85 -5.23
CA LEU A 179 -2.26 15.31 -3.89
C LEU A 179 -1.13 15.03 -2.89
N ALA A 180 -0.59 13.80 -2.90
CA ALA A 180 0.50 13.39 -2.01
C ALA A 180 1.78 14.22 -2.26
N ARG A 181 2.12 14.49 -3.53
CA ARG A 181 3.25 15.36 -3.88
C ARG A 181 3.02 16.80 -3.44
N ALA A 182 1.83 17.35 -3.67
CA ALA A 182 1.49 18.71 -3.25
C ALA A 182 1.56 18.85 -1.71
N GLN A 183 1.18 17.81 -0.97
CA GLN A 183 1.37 17.72 0.48
C GLN A 183 2.85 17.72 0.87
N ASP A 184 3.67 16.89 0.23
CA ASP A 184 5.12 16.84 0.49
C ASP A 184 5.82 18.17 0.15
N GLU A 185 5.42 18.84 -0.93
CA GLU A 185 5.94 20.17 -1.30
C GLU A 185 5.55 21.24 -0.28
N ARG A 186 4.33 21.15 0.27
CA ARG A 186 3.79 22.14 1.20
C ARG A 186 4.31 22.00 2.61
N PHE A 187 4.43 20.77 3.12
CA PHE A 187 4.72 20.50 4.53
C PHE A 187 6.04 19.77 4.74
N GLY A 188 6.76 19.43 3.67
CA GLY A 188 7.93 18.57 3.71
C GLY A 188 7.54 17.09 3.71
N LYS A 189 8.56 16.22 3.68
CA LYS A 189 8.35 14.77 3.65
C LYS A 189 7.93 14.28 5.03
N ILE A 190 7.30 13.11 5.10
CA ILE A 190 7.05 12.44 6.38
C ILE A 190 8.39 11.97 6.95
N GLY A 191 8.74 12.45 8.14
CA GLY A 191 9.94 12.03 8.86
C GLY A 191 9.65 10.85 9.81
N SER A 192 8.49 10.88 10.47
CA SER A 192 8.02 9.81 11.34
C SER A 192 6.50 9.87 11.50
N PHE A 193 5.90 8.78 11.97
CA PHE A 193 4.48 8.70 12.28
C PHE A 193 4.24 7.80 13.51
N SER A 194 3.07 7.92 14.12
CA SER A 194 2.65 7.15 15.29
C SER A 194 1.19 6.81 15.13
N ILE A 195 0.86 5.54 15.27
CA ILE A 195 -0.49 5.01 15.10
C ILE A 195 -1.09 4.80 16.47
N GLN A 196 -2.28 5.37 16.68
CA GLN A 196 -3.10 5.13 17.84
C GLN A 196 -4.41 4.48 17.39
N GLU A 197 -4.60 3.22 17.76
CA GLU A 197 -5.86 2.54 17.56
C GLU A 197 -6.92 3.10 18.51
N VAL A 198 -8.04 3.57 17.94
CA VAL A 198 -9.21 4.03 18.70
C VAL A 198 -10.19 2.88 18.85
N ASP A 199 -10.44 2.16 17.74
CA ASP A 199 -11.19 0.92 17.68
C ASP A 199 -10.70 0.09 16.46
N PRO A 200 -11.16 -1.16 16.27
CA PRO A 200 -10.66 -2.02 15.20
C PRO A 200 -10.75 -1.46 13.79
N ASN A 201 -11.60 -0.45 13.54
CA ASN A 201 -11.83 0.15 12.23
C ASN A 201 -11.42 1.63 12.15
N HIS A 202 -11.05 2.25 13.28
CA HIS A 202 -10.69 3.66 13.35
C HIS A 202 -9.33 3.85 14.02
N PHE A 203 -8.45 4.52 13.28
CA PHE A 203 -7.10 4.83 13.73
C PHE A 203 -6.89 6.34 13.69
N THR A 204 -6.22 6.86 14.70
CA THR A 204 -5.66 8.22 14.68
C THR A 204 -4.17 8.09 14.44
N VAL A 205 -3.67 8.74 13.38
CA VAL A 205 -2.25 8.72 13.05
C VAL A 205 -1.69 10.12 13.22
N THR A 206 -0.76 10.28 14.15
CA THR A 206 0.01 11.52 14.28
C THR A 206 1.16 11.45 13.29
N VAL A 207 1.23 12.43 12.38
CA VAL A 207 2.23 12.52 11.32
C VAL A 207 3.18 13.68 11.61
N TRP A 208 4.48 13.40 11.65
CA TRP A 208 5.52 14.42 11.75
C TRP A 208 6.17 14.61 10.38
N ARG A 209 6.02 15.81 9.83
CA ARG A 209 6.72 16.27 8.63
C ARG A 209 7.73 17.36 8.97
N ASP A 210 8.57 17.74 8.02
CA ASP A 210 9.59 18.77 8.22
C ASP A 210 9.03 20.10 8.73
N GLN A 211 7.80 20.46 8.33
CA GLN A 211 7.19 21.77 8.61
C GLN A 211 5.86 21.70 9.36
N ALA A 212 5.35 20.51 9.68
CA ALA A 212 4.05 20.35 10.32
C ALA A 212 3.94 19.07 11.13
N ILE A 213 3.09 19.12 12.16
CA ILE A 213 2.63 17.97 12.93
C ILE A 213 1.12 18.05 12.94
N TYR A 214 0.45 16.97 12.57
CA TYR A 214 -1.01 16.90 12.55
C TYR A 214 -1.50 15.47 12.72
N ASP A 215 -2.74 15.35 13.16
CA ASP A 215 -3.42 14.07 13.31
C ASP A 215 -4.31 13.80 12.08
N VAL A 216 -4.26 12.56 11.61
CA VAL A 216 -5.02 12.04 10.48
C VAL A 216 -5.93 10.94 10.97
N HIS A 217 -7.21 11.03 10.66
CA HIS A 217 -8.17 9.98 10.99
C HIS A 217 -8.32 9.03 9.81
N VAL A 218 -8.07 7.75 10.08
CA VAL A 218 -8.10 6.67 9.09
C VAL A 218 -9.24 5.74 9.46
N THR A 219 -10.15 5.54 8.50
CA THR A 219 -11.33 4.69 8.68
C THR A 219 -11.33 3.56 7.67
N PHE A 220 -11.45 2.33 8.17
CA PHE A 220 -11.69 1.13 7.38
C PHE A 220 -13.19 0.95 7.14
N ALA A 221 -13.57 0.43 5.97
CA ALA A 221 -14.97 0.19 5.67
C ALA A 221 -15.49 -0.93 6.58
N ALA A 222 -16.47 -0.64 7.44
CA ALA A 222 -16.97 -1.60 8.42
C ALA A 222 -17.75 -2.80 7.83
N GLU A 223 -17.79 -2.99 6.51
CA GLU A 223 -18.77 -3.88 5.89
C GLU A 223 -18.21 -4.91 4.89
N SER A 224 -18.54 -6.15 5.25
CA SER A 224 -18.54 -7.39 4.49
C SER A 224 -17.18 -8.06 4.33
N LEU A 225 -17.19 -9.38 4.54
CA LEU A 225 -16.14 -10.38 4.40
C LEU A 225 -15.53 -10.47 2.99
N SER A 226 -15.33 -9.32 2.34
CA SER A 226 -14.72 -9.16 1.05
C SER A 226 -13.21 -9.16 1.26
N LEU A 227 -12.52 -10.03 0.53
CA LEU A 227 -11.12 -10.42 0.65
C LEU A 227 -10.07 -9.27 0.53
N PHE A 228 -10.50 -8.01 0.48
CA PHE A 228 -9.67 -6.81 0.33
C PHE A 228 -10.28 -5.66 1.14
N ASP A 229 -10.07 -5.71 2.46
CA ASP A 229 -10.40 -4.62 3.37
C ASP A 229 -9.27 -3.59 3.33
N GLY A 230 -9.49 -2.49 2.59
CA GLY A 230 -8.53 -1.41 2.44
C GLY A 230 -8.96 -0.16 3.20
N ILE A 231 -8.08 0.84 3.30
CA ILE A 231 -8.41 2.12 3.91
C ILE A 231 -9.47 2.85 3.05
N SER A 232 -10.64 3.11 3.62
CA SER A 232 -11.79 3.69 2.89
C SER A 232 -11.83 5.21 2.89
N SER A 233 -11.26 5.85 3.91
CA SER A 233 -11.17 7.29 4.02
C SER A 233 -9.92 7.69 4.80
N VAL A 234 -9.29 8.78 4.37
CA VAL A 234 -8.17 9.41 5.05
C VAL A 234 -8.45 10.91 5.10
N ASP A 235 -8.79 11.42 6.28
CA ASP A 235 -9.00 12.84 6.50
C ASP A 235 -7.72 13.49 7.02
N GLY A 236 -7.03 14.27 6.17
CA GLY A 236 -5.80 14.99 6.55
C GLY A 236 -4.72 15.08 5.46
N ILE A 237 -4.93 14.43 4.32
CA ILE A 237 -4.14 14.62 3.08
C ILE A 237 -4.71 15.74 2.19
#